data_AF-A0A2X1PQL8-F1
#
_entry.id   AF-A0A2X1PQL8-F1
#
_cell.length_a   1.000
_cell.length_b   1.000
_cell.length_c   1.000
_cell.angle_alpha   90.00
_cell.angle_beta   90.00
_cell.angle_gamma   90.00
#
_symmetry.space_group_name_H-M   'P 1'
#
loop_
_entity.id
_entity.type
_entity.pdbx_description
1 polymer ?
#
loop_
_entity_poly.entity_id
_entity_poly.type
_entity_poly.pdbx_seq_one_letter_code
_entity_poly.pdbx_strand_id
1 'polypeptide(L)'
;MFPKAEKLVKKADIVIVIGTSLQVYPANGLVNLTPYGSLIYLIDPNPNTGFVRKKVIAIKEKAGEGVPKVVAELLEKIKKL
;
A
#
# COMPACT_ATOMS: atom_id res chain seq x y z
N MET A 1 5.05 -15.81 -9.43
CA MET A 1 6.04 -16.24 -8.41
C MET A 1 5.41 -16.38 -7.02
N PHE A 2 4.23 -15.81 -6.74
CA PHE A 2 3.52 -16.01 -5.47
C PHE A 2 1.99 -16.06 -5.71
N PRO A 3 1.45 -17.19 -6.19
CA PRO A 3 0.06 -17.25 -6.68
C PRO A 3 -0.98 -16.86 -5.62
N LYS A 4 -0.72 -17.16 -4.34
CA LYS A 4 -1.59 -16.75 -3.23
C LYS A 4 -1.61 -15.23 -3.02
N ALA A 5 -0.44 -14.59 -2.99
CA ALA A 5 -0.32 -13.14 -2.83
C ALA A 5 -0.89 -12.40 -4.05
N GLU A 6 -0.57 -12.88 -5.25
CA GLU A 6 -1.10 -12.32 -6.50
C GLU A 6 -2.63 -12.38 -6.53
N LYS A 7 -3.24 -13.50 -6.10
CA LYS A 7 -4.70 -13.65 -6.04
C LYS A 7 -5.36 -12.71 -5.02
N LEU A 8 -4.71 -12.45 -3.88
CA LEU A 8 -5.22 -11.52 -2.87
C LEU A 8 -5.12 -10.08 -3.36
N VAL A 9 -3.95 -9.67 -3.86
CA VAL A 9 -3.69 -8.28 -4.25
C VAL A 9 -4.55 -7.88 -5.47
N LYS A 10 -4.80 -8.81 -6.40
CA LYS A 10 -5.73 -8.60 -7.54
C LYS A 10 -7.18 -8.35 -7.14
N LYS A 11 -7.55 -8.54 -5.87
CA LYS A 11 -8.91 -8.32 -5.35
C LYS A 11 -8.95 -7.21 -4.29
N ALA A 12 -7.81 -6.58 -3.99
CA ALA A 12 -7.73 -5.64 -2.88
C ALA A 12 -8.22 -4.25 -3.30
N ASP A 13 -9.24 -3.74 -2.61
CA ASP A 13 -9.66 -2.33 -2.73
C ASP A 13 -8.64 -1.39 -2.10
N ILE A 14 -7.93 -1.87 -1.07
CA ILE A 14 -6.91 -1.11 -0.33
C ILE A 14 -5.68 -1.99 -0.12
N VAL A 15 -4.50 -1.44 -0.39
CA VAL A 15 -3.20 -2.06 -0.07
C VAL A 15 -2.38 -1.10 0.79
N ILE A 16 -1.87 -1.59 1.91
CA ILE A 16 -0.99 -0.83 2.80
C ILE A 16 0.39 -1.50 2.77
N VAL A 17 1.38 -0.77 2.28
CA VAL A 17 2.78 -1.16 2.20
C VAL A 17 3.54 -0.49 3.34
N ILE A 18 4.28 -1.25 4.15
CA ILE A 18 4.88 -0.77 5.40
C ILE A 18 6.36 -1.14 5.43
N GLY A 19 7.23 -0.14 5.66
CA GLY A 19 8.65 -0.35 5.98
C GLY A 19 9.45 -1.04 4.86
N THR A 20 9.19 -0.70 3.60
CA THR A 20 9.94 -1.23 2.47
C THR A 20 10.19 -0.15 1.42
N SER A 21 11.38 -0.19 0.82
CA SER A 21 11.76 0.70 -0.28
C SER A 21 11.07 0.38 -1.61
N LEU A 22 10.41 -0.79 -1.72
CA LEU A 22 9.85 -1.30 -2.98
C LEU A 22 10.88 -1.38 -4.14
N GLN A 23 12.17 -1.50 -3.83
CA GLN A 23 13.23 -1.63 -4.83
C GLN A 23 13.43 -3.08 -5.32
N VAL A 24 12.92 -4.05 -4.56
CA VAL A 24 13.17 -5.48 -4.80
C VAL A 24 11.92 -6.17 -5.37
N TYR A 25 12.09 -6.87 -6.48
CA TYR A 25 11.10 -7.82 -7.00
C TYR A 25 11.13 -9.09 -6.13
N PRO A 26 9.99 -9.70 -5.76
CA PRO A 26 8.63 -9.56 -6.32
C PRO A 26 7.72 -8.51 -5.65
N ALA A 27 8.12 -7.93 -4.52
CA ALA A 27 7.21 -7.13 -3.67
C ALA A 27 6.65 -5.89 -4.39
N ASN A 28 7.50 -5.18 -5.15
CA ASN A 28 7.07 -4.04 -5.97
C ASN A 28 6.15 -4.45 -7.13
N GLY A 29 6.33 -5.66 -7.65
CA GLY A 29 5.48 -6.26 -8.67
C GLY A 29 4.05 -6.50 -8.14
N LEU A 30 3.91 -6.97 -6.90
CA LEU A 30 2.60 -7.26 -6.31
C LEU A 30 1.72 -6.01 -6.25
N VAL A 31 2.25 -4.88 -5.77
CA VAL A 31 1.51 -3.61 -5.68
C VAL A 31 0.97 -3.17 -7.04
N ASN A 32 1.72 -3.44 -8.10
CA ASN A 32 1.29 -3.15 -9.47
C ASN A 32 0.17 -4.07 -9.99
N LEU A 33 -0.13 -5.18 -9.32
CA LEU A 33 -1.21 -6.12 -9.69
C LEU A 33 -2.59 -5.78 -9.10
N THR A 34 -2.71 -4.75 -8.26
CA THR A 34 -4.01 -4.32 -7.71
C THR A 34 -5.04 -3.96 -8.79
N PRO A 35 -6.35 -3.92 -8.51
CA PRO A 35 -7.32 -3.29 -9.39
C PRO A 35 -7.01 -1.82 -9.69
N TYR A 36 -7.57 -1.29 -10.78
CA TYR A 36 -7.62 0.16 -11.00
C TYR A 36 -8.60 0.78 -9.98
N GLY A 37 -8.22 1.92 -9.42
CA GLY A 37 -9.02 2.61 -8.38
C GLY A 37 -8.71 2.18 -6.94
N SER A 38 -7.94 1.10 -6.74
CA SER A 38 -7.51 0.70 -5.39
C SER A 38 -6.68 1.80 -4.72
N LEU A 39 -6.90 2.00 -3.42
CA LEU A 39 -6.07 2.88 -2.59
C LEU A 39 -4.79 2.16 -2.21
N ILE A 40 -3.65 2.80 -2.46
CA ILE A 40 -2.34 2.24 -2.13
C ILE A 40 -1.64 3.20 -1.18
N TYR A 41 -1.41 2.78 0.06
CA TYR A 41 -0.63 3.52 1.05
C TYR A 41 0.80 2.96 1.11
N LEU A 42 1.80 3.83 1.15
CA LEU A 42 3.20 3.48 1.42
C LEU A 42 3.66 4.22 2.67
N ILE A 43 3.85 3.49 3.76
CA ILE A 43 4.29 4.01 5.06
C ILE A 43 5.77 3.68 5.23
N ASP A 44 6.62 4.68 5.03
CA ASP A 44 8.06 4.56 5.14
C ASP A 44 8.69 5.94 5.42
N PRO A 45 9.73 6.07 6.27
CA PRO A 45 10.40 7.35 6.50
C PRO A 45 11.04 7.97 5.24
N ASN A 46 11.38 7.15 4.25
CA ASN A 46 12.00 7.54 2.98
C ASN A 46 11.31 6.82 1.81
N PRO A 47 10.03 7.15 1.53
CA PRO A 47 9.21 6.39 0.61
C PRO A 47 9.76 6.52 -0.82
N ASN A 48 9.83 5.38 -1.53
CA ASN A 48 10.20 5.34 -2.95
C ASN A 48 9.05 4.75 -3.77
N THR A 49 8.45 5.58 -4.61
CA THR A 49 7.31 5.22 -5.46
C THR A 49 7.71 4.95 -6.91
N GLY A 50 8.98 5.11 -7.27
CA GLY A 50 9.45 5.05 -8.67
C GLY A 50 9.22 3.69 -9.35
N PHE A 51 9.05 2.62 -8.58
CA PHE A 51 8.78 1.27 -9.08
C PHE A 51 7.29 0.91 -9.12
N VAL A 52 6.41 1.79 -8.62
CA VAL A 52 4.96 1.59 -8.61
C VAL A 52 4.33 2.41 -9.73
N ARG A 53 3.67 1.74 -10.67
CA ARG A 53 3.02 2.33 -11.85
C ARG A 53 1.64 2.90 -11.55
N LYS A 54 1.25 2.94 -10.28
CA LYS A 54 -0.07 3.36 -9.79
C LYS A 54 0.08 4.54 -8.84
N LYS A 55 -1.01 5.26 -8.63
CA LYS A 55 -1.04 6.33 -7.64
C LYS A 55 -0.86 5.74 -6.24
N VAL A 56 0.19 6.21 -5.55
CA VAL A 56 0.50 5.82 -4.17
C VAL A 56 0.35 7.04 -3.28
N ILE A 57 -0.30 6.84 -2.13
CA ILE A 57 -0.37 7.80 -1.03
C ILE A 57 0.82 7.49 -0.12
N ALA A 58 1.87 8.30 -0.21
CA ALA A 58 3.06 8.13 0.60
C ALA A 58 2.90 8.82 1.96
N ILE A 59 3.19 8.10 3.03
CA ILE A 59 3.17 8.56 4.42
C ILE A 59 4.60 8.49 4.94
N LYS A 60 5.23 9.66 5.09
CA LYS A 60 6.65 9.81 5.45
C LYS A 60 6.87 9.67 6.95
N GLU A 61 6.56 8.50 7.49
CA GLU A 61 6.62 8.22 8.92
C GLU A 61 7.16 6.81 9.21
N LYS A 62 7.61 6.59 10.44
CA LYS A 62 7.88 5.23 10.93
C LYS A 62 6.57 4.45 11.02
N ALA A 63 6.63 3.13 10.84
CA ALA A 63 5.47 2.25 10.91
C ALA A 63 4.64 2.44 12.19
N GLY A 64 5.30 2.63 13.34
CA GLY A 64 4.64 2.84 14.63
C GLY A 64 3.74 4.08 14.71
N GLU A 65 4.00 5.11 13.90
CA GLU A 65 3.18 6.33 13.85
C GLU A 65 2.24 6.33 12.64
N GLY A 66 2.76 5.94 11.47
CA GLY A 66 2.02 6.02 10.21
C GLY A 66 0.90 4.99 10.10
N VAL A 67 1.10 3.77 10.63
CA VAL A 67 0.08 2.71 10.55
C VAL A 67 -1.17 3.07 11.36
N PRO A 68 -1.08 3.47 12.64
CA PRO A 68 -2.26 3.92 13.38
C PRO A 68 -3.01 5.07 12.71
N LYS A 69 -2.29 6.06 12.15
CA LYS A 69 -2.90 7.20 11.45
C LYS A 69 -3.71 6.77 10.23
N VAL A 70 -3.13 5.97 9.35
CA VAL A 70 -3.81 5.48 8.14
C VAL A 70 -5.02 4.61 8.51
N VAL A 71 -4.87 3.71 9.48
CA VAL A 71 -5.98 2.84 9.91
C VAL A 71 -7.11 3.67 10.50
N ALA A 72 -6.81 4.67 11.35
CA ALA A 72 -7.83 5.57 11.89
C ALA A 72 -8.57 6.35 10.78
N GLU A 73 -7.85 6.89 9.79
CA GLU A 73 -8.45 7.58 8.64
C GLU A 73 -9.41 6.65 7.87
N LEU A 74 -8.99 5.42 7.60
CA LEU A 74 -9.80 4.44 6.88
C LEU A 74 -11.08 4.06 7.65
N LEU A 75 -10.97 3.85 8.96
CA LEU A 75 -12.12 3.55 9.82
C LEU A 75 -13.09 4.73 9.89
N GLU A 76 -12.61 5.96 9.99
CA GLU A 76 -13.46 7.15 10.00
C GLU A 76 -14.19 7.37 8.68
N LYS A 77 -13.58 7.04 7.54
CA LYS A 77 -14.26 7.09 6.23
C LYS A 77 -15.42 6.11 6.17
N ILE A 78 -15.26 4.90 6.71
CA ILE A 78 -16.30 3.88 6.71
C ILE A 78 -17.50 4.30 7.57
N LYS A 79 -17.27 4.93 8.73
CA LYS A 79 -18.37 5.40 9.60
C LYS A 79 -19.25 6.49 8.99
N LYS A 80 -18.75 7.19 7.96
CA LYS A 80 -19.46 8.27 7.27
C LYS A 80 -20.24 7.81 6.04
N LEU A 81 -20.14 6.51 5.71
CA LEU A 81 -20.96 5.84 4.71
C LEU A 81 -22.24 5.30 5.36
#